data_AF-A0ABD6BMM8-F1
#
_entry.id   AF-A0ABD6BMM8-F1
#
_cell.length_a   1.000
_cell.length_b   1.000
_cell.length_c   1.000
_cell.angle_alpha   90.00
_cell.angle_beta   90.00
_cell.angle_gamma   90.00
#
_symmetry.space_group_name_H-M   'P 1'
#
loop_
_entity.id
_entity.type
_entity.pdbx_description
1 polymer ?
#
loop_
_entity_poly.entity_id
_entity_poly.type
_entity_poly.pdbx_seq_one_letter_code
_entity_poly.pdbx_strand_id
1 'polypeptide(L)' 'MSEDGYAGSRKVLERGGSLTVGIPKAIVDRYGIEKGDDVFWSDREGADRPMFIPPGRAELDPAGAGVA' A
#
# COMPACT_ATOMS: atom_id res chain seq x y z
N MET A 1 3.45 22.10 -3.67
CA MET A 1 4.09 20.82 -4.04
C MET A 1 3.17 20.16 -5.02
N SER A 2 3.65 19.78 -6.21
CA SER A 2 2.83 19.20 -7.27
C SER A 2 2.06 17.98 -6.73
N GLU A 3 0.76 17.89 -7.03
CA GLU A 3 -0.16 16.79 -6.68
C GLU A 3 0.18 15.46 -7.39
N ASP A 4 1.42 15.29 -7.81
CA ASP A 4 1.82 14.15 -8.61
C ASP A 4 1.93 12.92 -7.69
N GLY A 5 0.95 12.04 -7.85
CA GLY A 5 0.96 10.70 -7.25
C GLY A 5 2.27 9.99 -7.58
N TYR A 6 2.76 9.18 -6.63
CA TYR A 6 3.92 8.34 -6.91
C TYR A 6 3.51 7.20 -7.84
N ALA A 7 4.15 7.09 -9.02
CA ALA A 7 3.98 5.99 -9.95
C ALA A 7 5.33 5.33 -10.26
N GLY A 8 5.46 4.03 -9.99
CA GLY A 8 6.66 3.27 -10.29
C GLY A 8 6.51 1.80 -9.93
N SER A 9 7.36 0.93 -10.50
CA SER A 9 7.40 -0.50 -10.18
C SER A 9 8.44 -0.82 -9.11
N ARG A 10 8.22 -1.94 -8.41
CA ARG A 10 9.16 -2.54 -7.45
C ARG A 10 9.31 -4.01 -7.74
N LYS A 11 10.50 -4.55 -7.47
CA LYS A 11 10.73 -6.00 -7.49
C LYS A 11 10.25 -6.59 -6.18
N VAL A 12 9.62 -7.75 -6.26
CA VAL A 12 9.37 -8.61 -5.11
C VAL A 12 10.72 -9.19 -4.66
N LEU A 13 10.96 -9.18 -3.35
CA LEU A 13 12.16 -9.70 -2.71
C LEU A 13 11.80 -10.90 -1.85
N GLU A 14 12.68 -11.89 -1.76
CA GLU A 14 12.54 -12.99 -0.80
C GLU A 14 13.39 -12.72 0.45
N ARG A 15 12.77 -12.78 1.63
CA ARG A 15 13.45 -12.57 2.91
C ARG A 15 12.81 -13.44 3.99
N GLY A 16 13.64 -14.21 4.70
CA GLY A 16 13.16 -15.05 5.81
C GLY A 16 12.10 -16.08 5.41
N GLY A 17 12.16 -16.59 4.17
CA GLY A 17 11.18 -17.54 3.63
C GLY A 17 9.85 -16.90 3.20
N SER A 18 9.77 -15.58 3.08
CA SER A 18 8.57 -14.86 2.65
C SER A 18 8.87 -13.86 1.52
N LEU A 19 7.88 -13.64 0.64
CA LEU A 19 7.93 -12.61 -0.39
C LEU A 19 7.54 -11.25 0.20
N THR A 20 8.30 -10.22 -0.13
CA THR A 20 8.19 -8.87 0.43
C THR A 20 8.33 -7.81 -0.66
N VAL A 21 7.64 -6.68 -0.50
CA VAL A 21 7.80 -5.49 -1.34
C VAL A 21 8.17 -4.32 -0.46
N GLY A 22 9.26 -3.62 -0.80
CA GLY A 22 9.70 -2.44 -0.06
C GLY A 22 8.88 -1.21 -0.41
N ILE A 23 8.38 -0.50 0.61
CA ILE A 23 7.70 0.79 0.43
C ILE A 23 8.75 1.87 0.15
N PRO A 24 8.62 2.66 -0.95
CA PRO A 24 9.53 3.76 -1.24
C PRO A 24 9.59 4.78 -0.09
N LYS A 25 10.79 5.28 0.23
CA LYS A 25 10.97 6.31 1.27
C LYS A 25 10.10 7.55 1.05
N ALA A 26 9.89 7.97 -0.20
CA ALA A 26 9.00 9.10 -0.50
C ALA A 26 7.52 8.85 -0.11
N ILE A 27 7.04 7.61 -0.17
CA ILE A 27 5.69 7.23 0.29
C ILE A 27 5.67 7.16 1.82
N VAL A 28 6.70 6.57 2.42
CA VAL A 28 6.87 6.52 3.89
C VAL A 28 6.84 7.91 4.48
N ASP A 29 7.66 8.83 3.97
CA ASP A 29 7.76 10.19 4.47
C ASP A 29 6.46 10.99 4.24
N ARG A 30 5.78 10.75 3.10
CA ARG A 30 4.52 11.44 2.74
C ARG A 30 3.36 11.08 3.66
N TYR A 31 3.26 9.80 4.05
CA TYR A 31 2.14 9.30 4.84
C TYR A 31 2.51 9.00 6.29
N GLY A 32 3.74 9.28 6.71
CA GLY A 32 4.20 9.06 8.09
C GLY A 32 4.14 7.59 8.50
N ILE A 33 4.50 6.66 7.61
CA ILE A 33 4.42 5.22 7.89
C ILE A 33 5.58 4.80 8.80
N GLU A 34 5.28 4.17 9.91
CA GLU A 34 6.25 3.70 10.89
C GLU A 34 6.34 2.16 10.95
N LYS A 35 7.39 1.66 11.61
CA LYS A 35 7.53 0.21 11.80
C LYS A 35 6.45 -0.28 12.75
N GLY A 36 5.67 -1.25 12.30
CA GLY A 36 4.57 -1.83 13.07
C GLY A 36 3.21 -1.32 12.63
N ASP A 37 3.17 -0.31 11.76
CA ASP A 37 1.93 0.15 11.15
C ASP A 37 1.38 -0.87 10.17
N ASP A 38 0.05 -0.97 10.16
CA ASP A 38 -0.67 -1.70 9.14
C ASP A 38 -0.69 -0.90 7.82
N VAL A 39 -0.42 -1.60 6.72
CA VAL A 39 -0.35 -1.04 5.37
C VAL A 39 -1.29 -1.81 4.47
N PHE A 40 -2.26 -1.11 3.88
CA PHE A 40 -3.34 -1.74 3.13
C PHE A 40 -3.10 -1.70 1.62
N TRP A 41 -3.62 -2.74 0.96
CA TRP A 41 -3.60 -2.91 -0.48
C TRP A 41 -4.99 -3.36 -0.92
N SER A 42 -5.39 -2.96 -2.13
CA SER A 42 -6.60 -3.49 -2.77
C SER A 42 -6.23 -4.13 -4.10
N ASP A 43 -6.76 -5.32 -4.34
CA ASP A 43 -6.75 -6.04 -5.60
C ASP A 43 -8.15 -6.08 -6.24
N ARG A 44 -8.97 -5.05 -5.96
CA ARG A 44 -10.37 -4.95 -6.39
C ARG A 44 -10.58 -5.49 -7.81
N GLU A 45 -11.64 -6.28 -7.96
CA GLU A 45 -12.06 -6.82 -9.25
C GLU A 45 -12.17 -5.73 -10.31
N GLY A 46 -11.46 -5.93 -11.43
CA GLY A 46 -11.35 -4.96 -12.53
C GLY A 46 -10.17 -3.98 -12.44
N ALA A 47 -9.37 -4.00 -11.37
CA ALA A 47 -8.11 -3.27 -11.33
C ALA A 47 -7.03 -4.01 -12.14
N ASP A 48 -6.29 -3.27 -12.98
CA ASP A 48 -5.19 -3.85 -13.78
C ASP A 48 -4.03 -4.39 -12.92
N ARG A 49 -3.98 -4.00 -11.63
CA ARG A 49 -2.93 -4.36 -10.67
C ARG A 49 -3.35 -4.00 -9.24
N PRO A 50 -2.76 -4.65 -8.21
CA PRO A 50 -2.94 -4.24 -6.83
C PRO A 50 -2.47 -2.81 -6.60
N MET A 51 -3.21 -2.08 -5.77
CA MET A 51 -2.98 -0.68 -5.46
C MET A 51 -2.77 -0.50 -3.97
N PHE A 52 -1.76 0.29 -3.61
CA PHE A 52 -1.54 0.75 -2.25
C PHE A 52 -2.66 1.70 -1.82
N ILE A 53 -3.22 1.49 -0.63
CA ILE A 53 -4.19 2.39 0.01
C ILE A 53 -3.46 3.24 1.04
N PRO A 54 -3.39 4.58 0.86
CA PRO A 54 -2.77 5.45 1.84
C PRO A 54 -3.43 5.39 3.22
N PRO A 55 -2.64 5.49 4.32
CA PRO A 55 -3.17 5.73 5.66
C PRO A 55 -4.18 6.88 5.70
N GLY A 56 -5.25 6.73 6.50
CA GLY A 56 -6.35 7.70 6.60
C GLY A 56 -7.34 7.68 5.43
N ARG A 57 -7.16 6.82 4.42
CA ARG A 57 -8.15 6.55 3.35
C ARG A 57 -8.80 5.17 3.44
N ALA A 58 -8.35 4.33 4.37
CA ALA A 58 -8.82 2.95 4.52
C ALA A 58 -10.30 2.84 4.96
N GLU A 59 -10.86 3.86 5.62
CA GLU A 59 -12.28 3.88 6.04
C GLU A 59 -13.28 4.05 4.88
N LEU A 60 -12.82 4.39 3.67
CA LEU A 60 -13.71 4.71 2.54
C LEU A 60 -14.03 3.52 1.62
N ASP A 61 -13.64 2.30 1.99
CA ASP A 61 -14.06 1.09 1.27
C ASP A 61 -15.16 0.32 2.03
N PRO A 62 -16.46 0.61 1.77
CA PRO A 62 -17.56 -0.15 2.36
C PRO A 62 -17.63 -1.61 1.86
N ALA A 63 -16.76 -2.05 0.94
CA ALA A 63 -16.66 -3.45 0.52
C ALA A 63 -15.58 -4.26 1.29
N GLY A 64 -14.81 -3.63 2.18
CA GLY A 64 -13.70 -4.27 2.91
C GLY A 64 -13.96 -4.59 4.39
N ALA A 65 -15.14 -4.26 4.94
CA ALA A 65 -15.49 -4.56 6.32
C ALA A 65 -16.04 -5.99 6.44
N GLY A 66 -15.13 -6.96 6.47
CA GLY A 66 -15.47 -8.37 6.59
C GLY A 66 -14.30 -9.23 7.06
N VAL A 67 -13.69 -8.88 8.20
CA VAL A 67 -12.93 -9.84 9.01
C VAL A 67 -13.40 -9.74 10.47
N ALA A 68 -14.28 -10.67 10.83
CA ALA A 68 -14.46 -11.15 12.19
C ALA A 68 -13.61 -12.42 12.36
#